data_AF-A0A953AS74-F1
#
_entry.id   AF-A0A953AS74-F1
#
_cell.length_a   1.000
_cell.length_b   1.000
_cell.length_c   1.000
_cell.angle_alpha   90.00
_cell.angle_beta   90.00
_cell.angle_gamma   90.00
#
_symmetry.space_group_name_H-M   'P 1'
#
loop_
_entity.id
_entity.type
_entity.pdbx_description
1 polymer ?
#
loop_
_entity_poly.entity_id
_entity_poly.type
_entity_poly.pdbx_seq_one_letter_code
_entity_poly.pdbx_strand_id
1 'polypeptide(L)' 'AAQAPGAEGGFRWRVEQGVEMGRPSLIEVEAEKRGGRVAAIRIAGHTVLVAEGVLSA' A
#
# COMPACT_ATOMS: atom_id res chain seq x y z
N ALA A 1 11.08 23.04 -0.57
CA ALA A 1 9.74 22.47 -0.34
C ALA A 1 9.44 21.50 -1.48
N ALA A 2 8.94 20.30 -1.22
CA ALA A 2 8.50 19.41 -2.28
C ALA A 2 7.32 20.06 -3.02
N GLN A 3 7.42 20.18 -4.34
CA GLN A 3 6.33 20.73 -5.15
C GLN A 3 5.10 19.84 -4.97
N ALA A 4 3.93 20.46 -4.76
CA ALA A 4 2.69 19.70 -4.64
C ALA A 4 2.49 18.90 -5.94
N PRO A 5 2.12 17.61 -5.85
CA PRO A 5 1.91 16.78 -7.02
C PRO A 5 0.87 17.42 -7.95
N GLY A 6 1.14 17.36 -9.26
CA GLY A 6 0.30 17.96 -10.32
C GLY A 6 -1.18 17.57 -10.23
N ALA A 7 -2.05 18.29 -10.95
CA ALA A 7 -3.50 18.05 -10.91
C ALA A 7 -3.90 16.69 -11.51
N GLU A 8 -3.07 16.16 -12.41
CA GLU A 8 -3.21 14.86 -13.06
C GLU A 8 -1.99 13.99 -12.73
N GLY A 9 -2.18 12.68 -12.67
CA GLY A 9 -1.07 11.73 -12.68
C GLY A 9 -1.30 10.42 -11.93
N GLY A 10 -0.43 9.46 -12.20
CA GLY A 10 -0.27 8.24 -11.41
C GLY A 10 0.89 8.40 -10.43
N PHE A 11 0.69 7.98 -9.19
CA PHE A 11 1.67 8.07 -8.12
C PHE A 11 1.85 6.69 -7.50
N ARG A 12 3.11 6.33 -7.21
CA ARG A 12 3.44 5.01 -6.66
C ARG A 12 4.37 5.15 -5.46
N TRP A 13 4.09 4.39 -4.42
CA TRP A 13 4.91 4.31 -3.21
C TRP A 13 5.10 2.87 -2.79
N ARG A 14 6.22 2.65 -2.10
CA ARG A 14 6.49 1.47 -1.30
C ARG A 14 6.48 1.89 0.16
N VAL A 15 5.66 1.23 0.97
CA VAL A 15 5.53 1.48 2.39
C VAL A 15 6.10 0.28 3.14
N GLU A 16 7.17 0.52 3.88
CA GLU A 16 7.75 -0.45 4.79
C GLU A 16 7.11 -0.29 6.18
N GLN A 17 6.60 -1.37 6.74
CA GLN A 17 5.95 -1.37 8.05
C GLN A 17 6.49 -2.51 8.91
N GLY A 18 6.55 -2.28 10.23
CA GLY A 18 6.84 -3.34 11.20
C GLY A 18 8.31 -3.76 11.24
N VAL A 19 9.19 -3.00 10.60
CA VAL A 19 10.64 -3.25 10.54
C VAL A 19 11.23 -3.29 11.96
N GLU A 20 10.96 -2.27 12.77
CA GLU A 20 11.46 -2.14 14.15
C GLU A 20 10.84 -3.19 15.09
N MET A 21 9.67 -3.73 14.75
CA MET A 21 9.01 -4.82 15.48
C MET A 21 9.48 -6.21 15.02
N GLY A 22 10.44 -6.31 14.09
CA GLY A 22 10.92 -7.58 13.54
C GLY A 22 9.90 -8.32 12.66
N ARG A 23 8.88 -7.62 12.17
CA ARG A 23 7.82 -8.15 11.29
C ARG A 23 7.72 -7.32 10.00
N PRO A 24 8.80 -7.25 9.20
CA PRO A 24 8.84 -6.41 8.01
C PRO A 24 7.75 -6.82 7.02
N SER A 25 6.93 -5.85 6.64
CA SER A 25 5.91 -5.97 5.60
C SER A 25 6.14 -4.86 4.57
N LEU A 26 6.04 -5.23 3.29
CA LEU A 26 6.09 -4.28 2.18
C LEU A 26 4.70 -4.14 1.56
N ILE A 27 4.19 -2.91 1.54
CA ILE A 27 2.92 -2.56 0.92
C ILE A 27 3.20 -1.69 -0.30
N GLU A 28 2.63 -2.08 -1.43
CA GLU A 28 2.70 -1.31 -2.67
C GLU A 28 1.42 -0.48 -2.84
N VAL A 29 1.59 0.82 -3.02
CA VAL A 29 0.49 1.78 -3.14
C VAL A 29 0.56 2.46 -4.49
N GLU A 30 -0.55 2.47 -5.22
CA GLU A 30 -0.74 3.30 -6.40
C GLU A 30 -1.95 4.23 -6.19
N ALA A 31 -1.81 5.51 -6.51
CA ALA A 31 -2.90 6.46 -6.55
C ALA A 31 -3.01 7.14 -7.91
N GLU A 32 -4.22 7.31 -8.40
CA GLU A 32 -4.51 8.07 -9.61
C GLU A 32 -5.18 9.39 -9.21
N LYS A 33 -4.66 10.50 -9.73
CA LYS A 33 -5.21 11.84 -9.54
C LYS A 33 -5.77 12.37 -10.84
N ARG A 34 -7.00 12.88 -10.79
CA ARG A 34 -7.70 13.53 -11.89
C ARG A 34 -8.37 14.81 -11.40
N GLY A 35 -8.17 15.91 -12.10
CA GLY A 35 -8.74 17.22 -11.78
C GLY A 35 -8.40 17.70 -10.37
N GLY A 36 -7.19 17.40 -9.88
CA GLY A 36 -6.79 17.77 -8.52
C GLY A 36 -7.28 16.81 -7.42
N ARG A 37 -8.10 15.81 -7.75
CA ARG A 37 -8.70 14.86 -6.80
C ARG A 37 -8.14 13.46 -6.98
N VAL A 38 -7.99 12.72 -5.89
CA VAL A 38 -7.66 11.28 -5.97
C VAL A 38 -8.88 10.55 -6.51
N ALA A 39 -8.74 9.94 -7.68
CA ALA A 39 -9.79 9.22 -8.39
C ALA A 39 -9.81 7.72 -8.03
N ALA A 40 -8.64 7.14 -7.77
CA ALA A 40 -8.50 5.73 -7.39
C ALA A 40 -7.26 5.52 -6.53
N ILE A 41 -7.32 4.50 -5.66
CA ILE A 41 -6.18 3.98 -4.90
C ILE A 41 -6.18 2.46 -5.06
N ARG A 42 -5.01 1.87 -5.33
CA ARG A 42 -4.79 0.43 -5.35
C ARG A 42 -3.71 0.10 -4.33
N ILE A 43 -3.99 -0.91 -3.51
CA ILE A 43 -3.08 -1.43 -2.50
C ILE A 43 -2.78 -2.89 -2.84
N ALA A 44 -1.50 -3.24 -2.87
CA ALA A 44 -1.04 -4.58 -3.15
C ALA A 44 0.04 -5.01 -2.13
N GLY A 45 0.23 -6.32 -2.02
CA GLY A 45 1.25 -6.92 -1.16
C GLY A 45 1.33 -8.42 -1.42
N HIS A 46 2.47 -9.01 -1.06
CA HIS A 46 2.66 -10.45 -1.12
C HIS A 46 2.08 -11.12 0.13
N THR A 47 1.60 -12.35 -0.04
CA THR A 47 1.07 -13.17 1.05
C THR A 47 1.64 -14.57 0.98
N VAL A 48 1.80 -15.21 2.13
CA VAL A 48 2.20 -16.61 2.26
C VAL A 48 1.28 -17.31 3.25
N LEU A 49 0.91 -18.56 2.96
CA LEU A 49 0.20 -19.41 3.92
C LEU A 49 1.20 -19.86 5.00
N VAL A 50 0.95 -19.47 6.24
CA VAL A 50 1.84 -19.82 7.37
C VAL A 50 1.37 -21.08 8.08
N ALA A 51 0.06 -21.22 8.26
CA ALA A 51 -0.56 -22.35 8.94
C ALA A 51 -2.00 -22.52 8.46
N GLU A 52 -2.52 -23.74 8.63
CA GLU A 52 -3.90 -24.12 8.36
C GLU A 52 -4.45 -24.89 9.56
N GLY A 53 -5.74 -24.76 9.84
CA GLY A 53 -6.41 -25.49 10.91
C GLY A 53 -7.92 -25.25 10.94
N VAL A 54 -8.59 -25.88 11.90
CA VAL A 54 -10.05 -25.77 12.10
C VAL A 54 -10.31 -25.16 13.48
N LEU A 55 -11.22 -24.19 13.54
CA LEU A 55 -11.75 -23.69 14.81
C LEU A 55 -12.97 -24.55 15.20
N SER A 56 -12.92 -25.18 16.38
CA SER A 56 -14.06 -25.86 17.00
C SER A 56 -14.83 -24.90 17.91
N ALA A 57 -16.12 -25.17 18.11
CA ALA A 57 -16.98 -24.43 19.04
C ALA A 57 -16.57 -24.60 20.50
#